data_AF-A0A644ZIT6-F1
#
_entry.id   AF-A0A644ZIT6-F1
#
_cell.length_a   1.000
_cell.length_b   1.000
_cell.length_c   1.000
_cell.angle_alpha   90.00
_cell.angle_beta   90.00
_cell.angle_gamma   90.00
#
_symmetry.space_group_name_H-M   'P 1'
#
loop_
_entity.id
_entity.type
_entity.pdbx_description
1 polymer ?
#
loop_
_entity_poly.entity_id
_entity_poly.type
_entity_poly.pdbx_seq_one_letter_code
_entity_poly.pdbx_strand_id
1 'polypeptide(L)'
;MKNEIEKEVIQKINELFKNYDSRLSAKDITYDIQLTSDESSDVKDYSSEVEINFYINNQFFDIIEFFIFRNGSLNIDKASIISELACDIEEIIAKN
;
A
#
# COMPACT_ATOMS: atom_id res chain seq x y z
N MET A 1 -1.78 -7.74 -18.19
CA MET A 1 -0.50 -7.14 -17.76
C MET A 1 -0.65 -6.09 -16.66
N LYS A 2 -1.30 -4.93 -16.85
CA LYS A 2 -1.48 -3.92 -15.76
C LYS A 2 -2.15 -4.51 -14.51
N ASN A 3 -3.33 -5.11 -14.70
CA ASN A 3 -4.07 -5.78 -13.64
C ASN A 3 -3.33 -6.97 -13.00
N GLU A 4 -2.33 -7.57 -13.69
CA GLU A 4 -1.56 -8.68 -13.11
C GLU A 4 -0.45 -8.16 -12.20
N ILE A 5 0.22 -7.08 -12.61
CA ILE A 5 1.23 -6.41 -11.79
C ILE A 5 0.60 -5.84 -10.52
N GLU A 6 -0.54 -5.17 -10.65
CA GLU A 6 -1.27 -4.61 -9.50
C GLU A 6 -1.71 -5.69 -8.52
N LYS A 7 -2.27 -6.81 -9.03
CA LYS A 7 -2.61 -7.96 -8.19
C LYS A 7 -1.41 -8.54 -7.47
N GLU A 8 -0.27 -8.66 -8.15
CA GLU A 8 0.96 -9.17 -7.53
C GLU A 8 1.45 -8.24 -6.41
N VAL A 9 1.42 -6.91 -6.65
CA VAL A 9 1.79 -5.91 -5.64
C VAL A 9 0.86 -6.00 -4.43
N ILE A 10 -0.45 -5.98 -4.64
CA ILE A 10 -1.44 -6.10 -3.56
C ILE A 10 -1.27 -7.41 -2.80
N GLN A 11 -1.00 -8.53 -3.49
CA GLN A 11 -0.74 -9.80 -2.81
C GLN A 11 0.49 -9.72 -1.90
N LYS A 12 1.60 -9.16 -2.38
CA LYS A 12 2.82 -9.00 -1.59
C LYS A 12 2.63 -8.08 -0.39
N ILE A 13 1.87 -7.01 -0.54
CA ILE A 13 1.51 -6.12 0.57
C ILE A 13 0.69 -6.89 1.61
N ASN A 14 -0.34 -7.62 1.19
CA ASN A 14 -1.12 -8.44 2.12
C ASN A 14 -0.26 -9.51 2.84
N GLU A 15 0.69 -10.12 2.14
CA GLU A 15 1.65 -11.06 2.74
C GLU A 15 2.58 -10.37 3.74
N LEU A 16 3.02 -9.14 3.46
CA LEU A 16 3.81 -8.33 4.37
C LEU A 16 3.02 -8.04 5.66
N PHE A 17 1.80 -7.50 5.53
CA PHE A 17 0.98 -7.07 6.68
C PHE A 17 0.61 -8.21 7.64
N LYS A 18 0.46 -9.45 7.15
CA LYS A 18 0.30 -10.63 8.01
C LYS A 18 1.43 -10.80 9.04
N ASN A 19 2.64 -10.35 8.73
CA ASN A 19 3.77 -10.40 9.66
C ASN A 19 3.70 -9.31 10.75
N TYR A 20 2.86 -8.29 10.54
CA TYR A 20 2.70 -7.15 11.44
C TYR A 20 1.36 -7.15 12.18
N ASP A 21 0.37 -7.94 11.76
CA ASP A 21 -0.99 -7.98 12.32
C ASP A 21 -1.00 -8.03 13.86
N SER A 22 -0.20 -8.91 14.46
CA SER A 22 -0.15 -9.06 15.93
C SER A 22 0.40 -7.82 16.64
N ARG A 23 1.37 -7.13 16.02
CA ARG A 23 2.02 -5.94 16.57
C ARG A 23 1.17 -4.69 16.40
N LEU A 24 0.49 -4.57 15.25
CA LEU A 24 -0.48 -3.51 15.00
C LEU A 24 -1.68 -3.66 15.94
N SER A 25 -2.22 -4.88 16.08
CA SER A 25 -3.35 -5.17 16.98
C SER A 25 -3.01 -4.90 18.44
N ALA A 26 -1.78 -5.15 18.88
CA ALA A 26 -1.35 -4.86 20.25
C ALA A 26 -1.33 -3.35 20.60
N LYS A 27 -1.44 -2.48 19.58
CA LYS A 27 -1.52 -1.02 19.70
C LYS A 27 -2.91 -0.48 19.32
N ASP A 28 -3.90 -1.35 19.18
CA ASP A 28 -5.24 -1.01 18.69
C ASP A 28 -5.22 -0.31 17.31
N ILE A 29 -4.20 -0.63 16.50
CA ILE A 29 -4.06 -0.11 15.13
C ILE A 29 -4.77 -1.07 14.16
N THR A 30 -5.69 -0.55 13.37
CA THR A 30 -6.26 -1.23 12.20
C THR A 30 -5.83 -0.53 10.92
N TYR A 31 -5.94 -1.23 9.79
CA TYR A 31 -5.55 -0.69 8.49
C TYR A 31 -6.52 -1.13 7.39
N ASP A 32 -6.56 -0.35 6.32
CA ASP A 32 -7.29 -0.66 5.09
C ASP A 32 -6.39 -0.40 3.88
N ILE A 33 -6.31 -1.38 2.96
CA ILE A 33 -5.45 -1.32 1.77
C ILE A 33 -6.35 -1.15 0.55
N GLN A 34 -6.19 -0.03 -0.15
CA GLN A 34 -6.98 0.32 -1.33
C GLN A 34 -6.08 0.42 -2.56
N LEU A 35 -6.58 -0.07 -3.70
CA LEU A 35 -6.00 0.16 -5.01
C LEU A 35 -6.93 1.09 -5.77
N THR A 36 -6.46 2.29 -6.07
CA THR A 36 -7.17 3.28 -6.88
C THR A 36 -6.55 3.30 -8.27
N SER A 37 -7.36 3.40 -9.32
CA SER A 37 -6.88 3.53 -10.69
C SER A 37 -7.77 4.44 -11.52
N ASP A 38 -7.16 5.11 -12.49
CA ASP A 38 -7.89 5.91 -13.47
C ASP A 38 -8.72 5.00 -14.38
N GLU A 39 -9.98 5.37 -14.64
CA GLU A 39 -10.85 4.67 -15.61
C GLU A 39 -10.42 4.90 -17.08
N SER A 40 -9.26 5.54 -17.32
CA SER A 40 -8.79 5.83 -18.66
C SER A 40 -8.54 4.56 -19.47
N SER A 41 -9.22 4.46 -20.62
CA SER A 41 -8.95 3.43 -21.62
C SER A 41 -7.61 3.65 -22.34
N ASP A 42 -7.03 4.85 -22.24
CA ASP A 42 -5.78 5.19 -22.91
C ASP A 42 -4.58 4.85 -22.04
N VAL A 43 -3.70 3.98 -22.57
CA VAL A 43 -2.60 3.42 -21.77
C VAL A 43 -1.66 4.51 -21.26
N LYS A 44 -1.48 5.58 -22.02
CA LYS A 44 -0.56 6.70 -21.71
C LYS A 44 -1.06 7.59 -20.56
N ASP A 45 -2.34 7.54 -20.26
CA ASP A 45 -2.97 8.37 -19.22
C ASP A 45 -3.35 7.54 -18.00
N TYR A 46 -3.03 6.25 -17.99
CA TYR A 46 -3.36 5.36 -16.89
C TYR A 46 -2.43 5.58 -15.70
N SER A 47 -3.00 5.91 -14.55
CA SER A 47 -2.32 5.84 -13.26
C SER A 47 -3.04 4.86 -12.34
N SER A 48 -2.27 4.25 -11.45
CA SER A 48 -2.81 3.51 -10.32
C SER A 48 -1.90 3.64 -9.12
N GLU A 49 -2.52 3.67 -7.96
CA GLU A 49 -1.85 3.90 -6.68
C GLU A 49 -2.44 2.99 -5.60
N VAL A 50 -1.59 2.69 -4.63
CA VAL A 50 -2.00 2.00 -3.42
C VAL A 50 -2.02 3.01 -2.29
N GLU A 51 -3.12 3.02 -1.55
CA GLU A 51 -3.28 3.76 -0.31
C GLU A 51 -3.48 2.78 0.84
N ILE A 52 -2.72 2.96 1.91
CA ILE A 52 -2.83 2.17 3.12
C ILE A 52 -3.17 3.11 4.26
N ASN A 53 -4.45 3.10 4.64
CA ASN A 53 -5.00 3.97 5.66
C ASN A 53 -4.89 3.29 7.02
N PHE A 54 -4.37 3.99 8.03
CA PHE A 54 -4.23 3.48 9.40
C PHE A 54 -5.15 4.20 10.37
N TYR A 55 -5.69 3.43 11.31
CA TYR A 55 -6.69 3.89 12.26
C TYR A 55 -6.35 3.43 13.69
N ILE A 56 -6.65 4.28 14.68
CA ILE A 56 -6.66 3.93 16.12
C ILE A 56 -8.04 4.28 16.66
N ASN A 57 -8.69 3.36 17.38
CA ASN A 57 -10.06 3.55 17.87
C ASN A 57 -11.04 3.99 16.76
N ASN A 58 -10.90 3.40 15.56
CA ASN A 58 -11.66 3.73 14.35
C ASN A 58 -11.50 5.18 13.84
N GLN A 59 -10.51 5.92 14.34
CA GLN A 59 -10.16 7.25 13.83
C GLN A 59 -8.91 7.16 12.97
N PHE A 60 -8.98 7.73 11.76
CA PHE A 60 -7.83 7.84 10.86
C PHE A 60 -6.71 8.63 11.55
N PHE A 61 -5.46 8.15 11.43
CA PHE A 61 -4.32 8.87 11.98
C PHE A 61 -3.10 8.95 11.05
N ASP A 62 -2.92 8.02 10.12
CA ASP A 62 -1.77 8.03 9.19
C ASP A 62 -2.11 7.32 7.87
N ILE A 63 -1.33 7.60 6.82
CA ILE A 63 -1.48 7.00 5.49
C ILE A 63 -0.09 6.73 4.88
N ILE A 64 0.04 5.59 4.21
CA ILE A 64 1.15 5.32 3.29
C ILE A 64 0.58 5.23 1.87
N GLU A 65 1.13 6.02 0.95
CA GLU A 65 0.66 6.10 -0.45
C GLU A 65 1.83 5.94 -1.44
N PHE A 66 1.59 5.25 -2.55
CA PHE A 66 2.54 5.18 -3.66
C PHE A 66 1.89 4.75 -4.98
N PHE A 67 2.43 5.25 -6.10
CA PHE A 67 1.98 4.88 -7.44
C PHE A 67 2.55 3.53 -7.87
N ILE A 68 1.71 2.61 -8.36
CA ILE A 68 2.15 1.44 -9.15
C ILE A 68 2.42 1.87 -10.59
N PHE A 69 1.46 2.56 -11.21
CA PHE A 69 1.60 3.15 -12.53
C PHE A 69 1.36 4.65 -12.46
N ARG A 70 2.11 5.42 -13.24
CA ARG A 70 1.89 6.86 -13.42
C ARG A 70 2.07 7.23 -14.88
N ASN A 71 1.06 7.85 -15.48
CA ASN A 71 1.06 8.22 -16.91
C ASN A 71 1.50 7.04 -17.81
N GLY A 72 0.91 5.87 -17.59
CA GLY A 72 1.17 4.64 -18.33
C GLY A 72 2.49 3.94 -18.06
N SER A 73 3.35 4.51 -17.21
CA SER A 73 4.68 3.97 -16.88
C SER A 73 4.66 3.28 -15.53
N LEU A 74 5.32 2.13 -15.42
CA LEU A 74 5.53 1.45 -14.13
C LEU A 74 6.41 2.33 -13.24
N ASN A 75 5.92 2.69 -12.07
CA ASN A 75 6.55 3.64 -11.15
C ASN A 75 7.03 3.00 -9.84
N ILE A 76 7.16 1.67 -9.83
CA ILE A 76 7.68 0.91 -8.68
C ILE A 76 8.86 0.05 -9.09
N ASP A 77 9.81 -0.07 -8.16
CA ASP A 77 10.65 -1.24 -8.06
C ASP A 77 10.02 -2.22 -7.06
N LYS A 78 9.56 -3.37 -7.55
CA LYS A 78 8.87 -4.40 -6.74
C LYS A 78 9.70 -4.90 -5.57
N ALA A 79 11.03 -4.90 -5.65
CA ALA A 79 11.89 -5.35 -4.55
C ALA A 79 12.03 -4.25 -3.50
N SER A 80 12.23 -3.00 -3.94
CA SER A 80 12.41 -1.85 -3.06
C SER A 80 11.13 -1.50 -2.29
N ILE A 81 9.97 -1.55 -2.95
CA ILE A 81 8.71 -1.10 -2.34
C ILE A 81 8.32 -1.93 -1.12
N ILE A 82 8.61 -3.22 -1.10
CA ILE A 82 8.30 -4.09 0.06
C ILE A 82 9.22 -3.76 1.24
N SER A 83 10.50 -3.48 0.99
CA SER A 83 11.41 -3.06 2.06
C SER A 83 11.11 -1.66 2.59
N GLU A 84 10.76 -0.72 1.71
CA GLU A 84 10.34 0.64 2.09
C GLU A 84 9.07 0.59 2.94
N LEU A 85 8.05 -0.12 2.46
CA LEU A 85 6.80 -0.30 3.19
C LEU A 85 6.99 -1.01 4.54
N ALA A 86 7.90 -1.99 4.62
CA ALA A 86 8.24 -2.63 5.89
C ALA A 86 8.84 -1.63 6.89
N CYS A 87 9.73 -0.74 6.43
CA CYS A 87 10.28 0.34 7.26
C CYS A 87 9.18 1.31 7.70
N ASP A 88 8.30 1.73 6.81
CA ASP A 88 7.23 2.67 7.13
C ASP A 88 6.24 2.09 8.17
N ILE A 89 5.89 0.81 8.07
CA ILE A 89 5.04 0.13 9.06
C ILE A 89 5.73 0.07 10.43
N GLU A 90 7.04 -0.18 10.47
CA GLU A 90 7.81 -0.15 11.72
C GLU A 90 7.77 1.24 12.38
N GLU A 91 7.87 2.31 11.59
CA GLU A 91 7.74 3.67 12.09
C GLU A 91 6.34 3.95 12.65
N ILE A 92 5.28 3.51 11.97
CA ILE A 92 3.90 3.65 12.45
C ILE A 92 3.71 2.95 13.80
N ILE A 93 4.24 1.74 13.93
CA ILE A 93 4.20 0.97 15.18
C ILE A 93 5.01 1.66 16.28
N ALA A 94 6.17 2.25 15.96
CA ALA A 94 7.04 2.90 16.95
C ALA A 94 6.50 4.25 17.45
N LYS A 95 5.70 4.96 16.64
CA LYS A 95 5.07 6.25 17.01
C LYS A 95 3.90 6.09 17.99
N ASN A 96 3.27 4.91 18.02
CA ASN A 96 2.14 4.57 18.89
C ASN A 96 2.55 3.48 19.88
#